data_AF-A0A2V7ID85-F1
#
_entry.id   AF-A0A2V7ID85-F1
#
_cell.length_a   1.000
_cell.length_b   1.000
_cell.length_c   1.000
_cell.angle_alpha   90.00
_cell.angle_beta   90.00
_cell.angle_gamma   90.00
#
_symmetry.space_group_name_H-M   'P 1'
#
loop_
_entity.id
_entity.type
_entity.pdbx_description
1 polymer ?
#
loop_
_entity_poly.entity_id
_entity_poly.type
_entity_poly.pdbx_seq_one_letter_code
_entity_poly.pdbx_strand_id
1 'polypeptide(L)'
;MTPRELRLLVLAGILYGAVAISTGIRRGGDLEAHFAAARLWLEGLPLYAHPPRVGVWWPPLAVLLVVPFALVAQLSAALAKGAWAAGSLACLGWSIARLPRDRWKPVALALAAVAAPLHRNFEDLNLNAVLLALLVAAACDLGRGREGRAGAWIGAAAALKVFPVVWLLYLAYRRHWRALAIGIAVAAGLSLAPLLRYGVPGAFDAVCDWLANSSPVAWTQGGSNQSLSTLATRLHLPGAGLAVLDIACIALGVVALRRPKVTDAAFEELAVVGLVAVLLSPIAWVHYFLFALPVWIVALRLPSHDRARGWSFALLLAGVATSGIATVWSLSLRDAVFNLSLYTWGALLLLSVVAFAPRTRPAVVATD
;
A
#
# COMPACT_ATOMS: atom_id res chain seq x y z
N MET A 1 9.96 -21.27 12.60
CA MET A 1 8.53 -21.31 13.01
C MET A 1 8.25 -22.71 13.52
N THR A 2 7.75 -22.84 14.74
CA THR A 2 7.40 -24.15 15.29
C THR A 2 6.12 -24.69 14.66
N PRO A 3 5.87 -26.01 14.67
CA PRO A 3 4.60 -26.58 14.19
C PRO A 3 3.36 -26.03 14.92
N ARG A 4 3.51 -25.59 16.18
CA ARG A 4 2.43 -24.95 16.95
C ARG A 4 2.12 -23.55 16.43
N GLU A 5 3.14 -22.73 16.19
CA GLU A 5 2.98 -21.38 15.62
C GLU A 5 2.33 -21.44 14.23
N LEU A 6 2.77 -22.39 13.39
CA LEU A 6 2.17 -22.60 12.07
C LEU A 6 0.68 -22.93 12.18
N ARG A 7 0.30 -23.86 13.07
CA ARG A 7 -1.10 -24.21 13.30
C ARG A 7 -1.94 -23.02 13.78
N LEU A 8 -1.41 -22.23 14.71
CA LEU A 8 -2.11 -21.04 15.21
C LEU A 8 -2.29 -19.98 14.11
N LEU A 9 -1.29 -19.78 13.26
CA LEU A 9 -1.40 -18.83 12.15
C LEU A 9 -2.36 -19.30 11.07
N VAL A 10 -2.36 -20.59 10.76
CA VAL A 10 -3.33 -21.18 9.82
C VAL A 10 -4.74 -21.03 10.40
N LEU A 11 -4.95 -21.36 11.67
CA LEU A 11 -6.25 -21.20 12.33
C LEU A 11 -6.70 -19.74 12.34
N ALA A 12 -5.82 -18.82 12.75
CA ALA A 12 -6.11 -17.38 12.74
C ALA A 12 -6.42 -16.88 11.32
N GLY A 13 -5.68 -17.36 10.32
CA GLY A 13 -5.91 -17.04 8.91
C GLY A 13 -7.26 -17.57 8.40
N ILE A 14 -7.67 -18.77 8.80
CA ILE A 14 -8.98 -19.35 8.47
C ILE A 14 -10.10 -18.54 9.13
N LEU A 15 -9.99 -18.27 10.43
CA LEU A 15 -11.00 -17.52 11.18
C LEU A 15 -11.14 -16.10 10.63
N TYR A 16 -10.03 -15.41 10.42
CA TYR A 16 -10.02 -14.08 9.81
C TYR A 16 -10.55 -14.13 8.37
N GLY A 17 -10.16 -15.15 7.60
CA GLY A 17 -10.61 -15.35 6.23
C GLY A 17 -12.12 -15.49 6.12
N ALA A 18 -12.76 -16.24 7.02
CA ALA A 18 -14.22 -16.36 7.05
C ALA A 18 -14.89 -14.99 7.25
N VAL A 19 -14.37 -14.16 8.16
CA VAL A 19 -14.88 -12.80 8.40
C VAL A 19 -14.60 -11.87 7.21
N ALA A 20 -13.37 -11.85 6.70
CA ALA A 20 -12.94 -10.97 5.62
C ALA A 20 -13.65 -11.28 4.30
N ILE A 21 -13.75 -12.55 3.92
CA ILE A 21 -14.42 -12.99 2.69
C ILE A 21 -15.92 -12.72 2.78
N SER A 22 -16.57 -13.08 3.90
CA SER A 22 -18.02 -12.81 4.06
C SER A 22 -18.34 -11.32 4.05
N THR A 23 -17.47 -10.49 4.63
CA THR A 23 -17.62 -9.03 4.62
C THR A 23 -17.43 -8.46 3.22
N GLY A 24 -16.39 -8.90 2.50
CA GLY A 24 -16.13 -8.48 1.13
C GLY A 24 -17.25 -8.87 0.16
N ILE A 25 -17.85 -10.05 0.33
CA ILE A 25 -19.04 -10.46 -0.45
C ILE A 25 -20.22 -9.50 -0.24
N ARG A 26 -20.48 -9.09 1.01
CA ARG A 26 -21.60 -8.19 1.36
C ARG A 26 -21.37 -6.73 0.97
N ARG A 27 -20.12 -6.27 0.93
CA ARG A 27 -19.73 -4.87 0.66
C ARG A 27 -19.13 -4.80 -0.75
N GLY A 28 -17.81 -4.93 -0.89
CA GLY A 28 -17.12 -5.10 -2.16
C GLY A 28 -17.11 -3.86 -3.06
N GLY A 29 -17.17 -2.68 -2.45
CA GLY A 29 -17.45 -1.41 -3.13
C GLY A 29 -16.50 -1.07 -4.28
N ASP A 30 -15.19 -1.27 -4.11
CA ASP A 30 -14.24 -0.91 -5.17
C ASP A 30 -14.27 -1.92 -6.32
N LEU A 31 -14.21 -3.23 -6.04
CA LEU A 31 -14.22 -4.24 -7.09
C LEU A 31 -15.48 -4.17 -7.96
N GLU A 32 -16.65 -3.99 -7.33
CA GLU A 32 -17.93 -3.95 -8.04
C GLU A 32 -18.04 -2.75 -8.98
N ALA A 33 -17.50 -1.59 -8.58
CA ALA A 33 -17.42 -0.42 -9.46
C ALA A 33 -16.62 -0.71 -10.74
N HIS A 34 -15.65 -1.62 -10.69
CA HIS A 34 -14.80 -1.98 -11.82
C HIS A 34 -15.34 -3.12 -12.69
N PHE A 35 -16.44 -3.78 -12.30
CA PHE A 35 -17.12 -4.73 -13.20
C PHE A 35 -17.69 -4.03 -14.43
N ALA A 36 -18.19 -2.79 -14.29
CA ALA A 36 -18.63 -1.99 -15.42
C ALA A 36 -17.47 -1.66 -16.37
N ALA A 37 -16.31 -1.28 -15.82
CA ALA A 37 -15.09 -1.02 -16.58
C ALA A 37 -14.64 -2.25 -17.38
N ALA A 38 -14.63 -3.41 -16.72
CA ALA A 38 -14.28 -4.68 -17.36
C ALA A 38 -15.23 -5.05 -18.51
N ARG A 39 -16.54 -4.75 -18.38
CA ARG A 39 -17.53 -4.96 -19.45
C ARG A 39 -17.28 -4.05 -20.65
N LEU A 40 -17.02 -2.75 -20.43
CA LEU A 40 -16.66 -1.82 -21.50
C LEU A 40 -15.44 -2.33 -22.28
N TRP A 41 -14.42 -2.81 -21.57
CA TRP A 41 -13.23 -3.37 -22.20
C TRP A 41 -13.53 -4.65 -23.01
N LEU A 42 -14.33 -5.58 -22.46
CA LEU A 42 -14.76 -6.80 -23.15
C LEU A 42 -15.52 -6.52 -24.44
N GLU A 43 -16.39 -5.51 -24.42
CA GLU A 43 -17.20 -5.08 -25.56
C GLU A 43 -16.40 -4.25 -26.58
N GLY A 44 -15.15 -3.89 -26.28
CA GLY A 44 -14.33 -3.03 -27.13
C GLY A 44 -14.80 -1.57 -27.14
N LEU A 45 -15.56 -1.15 -26.13
CA LEU A 45 -16.02 0.23 -25.96
C LEU A 45 -14.94 1.09 -25.29
N PRO A 46 -14.98 2.43 -25.48
CA PRO A 46 -14.04 3.35 -24.84
C PRO A 46 -14.08 3.26 -23.31
N LEU A 47 -12.96 2.84 -22.70
CA LEU A 47 -12.87 2.54 -21.27
C LEU A 47 -12.96 3.78 -20.37
N TYR A 48 -12.37 4.90 -20.82
CA TYR A 48 -12.17 6.11 -20.00
C TYR A 48 -12.88 7.35 -20.55
N ALA A 49 -13.82 7.18 -21.50
CA ALA A 49 -14.50 8.30 -22.17
C ALA A 49 -15.28 9.22 -21.21
N HIS A 50 -15.58 8.76 -19.99
CA HIS A 50 -16.30 9.54 -18.98
C HIS A 50 -15.61 9.45 -17.60
N PRO A 51 -15.82 10.45 -16.72
CA PRO A 51 -15.44 10.34 -15.32
C PRO A 51 -16.04 9.10 -14.64
N PRO A 52 -15.34 8.51 -13.66
CA PRO A 52 -15.85 7.33 -12.96
C PRO A 52 -17.09 7.71 -12.14
N ARG A 53 -18.10 6.84 -12.12
CA ARG A 53 -19.33 7.07 -11.34
C ARG A 53 -19.09 7.04 -9.83
N VAL A 54 -18.13 6.24 -9.40
CA VAL A 54 -17.71 6.07 -8.00
C VAL A 54 -16.20 5.91 -7.96
N GLY A 55 -15.54 6.57 -7.02
CA GLY A 55 -14.11 6.39 -6.82
C GLY A 55 -13.28 7.02 -7.95
N VAL A 56 -12.12 6.43 -8.20
CA VAL A 56 -11.15 6.88 -9.21
C VAL A 56 -10.91 5.74 -10.17
N TRP A 57 -10.67 6.05 -11.44
CA TRP A 57 -10.31 5.04 -12.42
C TRP A 57 -9.09 4.24 -11.99
N TRP A 58 -9.25 2.91 -11.96
CA TRP A 58 -8.10 2.02 -11.90
C TRP A 58 -7.36 2.01 -13.26
N PRO A 59 -6.03 1.83 -13.25
CA PRO A 59 -5.24 1.71 -14.47
C PRO A 59 -5.70 0.53 -15.37
N PRO A 60 -5.34 0.52 -16.66
CA PRO A 60 -5.82 -0.46 -17.62
C PRO A 60 -5.53 -1.91 -17.23
N LEU A 61 -4.33 -2.18 -16.69
CA LEU A 61 -3.97 -3.52 -16.22
C LEU A 61 -4.89 -3.99 -15.09
N ALA A 62 -5.23 -3.09 -14.16
CA ALA A 62 -6.09 -3.41 -13.05
C ALA A 62 -7.53 -3.71 -13.52
N VAL A 63 -8.02 -3.03 -14.56
CA VAL A 63 -9.29 -3.39 -15.21
C VAL A 63 -9.21 -4.79 -15.82
N LEU A 64 -8.12 -5.11 -16.53
CA LEU A 64 -7.93 -6.44 -17.12
C LEU A 64 -7.88 -7.55 -16.04
N LEU A 65 -7.27 -7.27 -14.88
CA LEU A 65 -7.26 -8.19 -13.75
C LEU A 65 -8.68 -8.48 -13.21
N VAL A 66 -9.61 -7.53 -13.35
CA VAL A 66 -11.01 -7.67 -12.93
C VAL A 66 -11.85 -8.47 -13.93
N VAL A 67 -11.47 -8.52 -15.22
CA VAL A 67 -12.21 -9.22 -16.28
C VAL A 67 -12.66 -10.65 -15.92
N PRO A 68 -11.80 -11.58 -15.46
CA PRO A 68 -12.25 -12.93 -15.11
C PRO A 68 -13.32 -12.92 -14.00
N PHE A 69 -13.23 -12.00 -13.04
CA PHE A 69 -14.22 -11.85 -11.98
C PHE A 69 -15.51 -11.21 -12.49
N ALA A 70 -15.42 -10.27 -13.44
CA ALA A 70 -16.60 -9.67 -14.09
C ALA A 70 -17.40 -10.70 -14.88
N LEU A 71 -16.73 -11.68 -15.52
CA LEU A 71 -17.38 -12.82 -16.18
C LEU A 71 -18.07 -13.73 -15.16
N VAL A 72 -17.40 -14.10 -14.06
CA VAL A 72 -18.02 -14.88 -12.98
C VAL A 72 -19.19 -14.14 -12.33
N ALA A 73 -19.10 -12.81 -12.22
CA ALA A 73 -20.16 -11.97 -11.64
C ALA A 73 -21.45 -11.99 -12.46
N GLN A 74 -21.40 -12.36 -13.75
CA GLN A 74 -22.61 -12.59 -14.55
C GLN A 74 -23.41 -13.80 -14.06
N LEU A 75 -22.75 -14.79 -13.46
CA LEU A 75 -23.38 -15.96 -12.85
C LEU A 75 -23.68 -15.71 -11.37
N SER A 76 -22.71 -15.18 -10.62
CA SER A 76 -22.85 -14.87 -9.21
C SER A 76 -21.85 -13.81 -8.77
N ALA A 77 -22.35 -12.62 -8.45
CA ALA A 77 -21.55 -11.53 -7.87
C ALA A 77 -20.89 -11.96 -6.56
N ALA A 78 -21.58 -12.78 -5.74
CA ALA A 78 -21.03 -13.30 -4.50
C ALA A 78 -19.83 -14.23 -4.74
N LEU A 79 -19.89 -15.09 -5.76
CA LEU A 79 -18.77 -15.97 -6.11
C LEU A 79 -17.57 -15.16 -6.62
N ALA A 80 -17.80 -14.16 -7.47
CA ALA A 80 -16.74 -13.29 -7.96
C ALA A 80 -16.05 -12.51 -6.83
N LYS A 81 -16.83 -11.86 -5.96
CA LYS A 81 -16.33 -11.14 -4.78
C LYS A 81 -15.59 -12.07 -3.81
N GLY A 82 -16.14 -13.27 -3.58
CA GLY A 82 -15.54 -14.28 -2.71
C GLY A 82 -14.19 -14.78 -3.24
N ALA A 83 -14.10 -15.07 -4.55
CA ALA A 83 -12.87 -15.49 -5.20
C ALA A 83 -11.79 -14.39 -5.14
N TRP A 84 -12.16 -13.13 -5.37
CA TRP A 84 -11.24 -12.00 -5.22
C TRP A 84 -10.73 -11.86 -3.79
N ALA A 85 -11.63 -11.94 -2.80
CA ALA A 85 -11.28 -11.87 -1.40
C ALA A 85 -10.33 -13.02 -0.99
N ALA A 86 -10.58 -14.24 -1.47
CA ALA A 86 -9.72 -15.40 -1.24
C ALA A 86 -8.33 -15.21 -1.85
N GLY A 87 -8.24 -14.71 -3.09
CA GLY A 87 -6.96 -14.39 -3.73
C GLY A 87 -6.18 -13.30 -2.98
N SER A 88 -6.88 -12.26 -2.53
CA SER A 88 -6.30 -11.18 -1.70
C SER A 88 -5.81 -11.72 -0.36
N LEU A 89 -6.55 -12.63 0.27
CA LEU A 89 -6.15 -13.29 1.51
C LEU A 89 -4.91 -14.18 1.31
N ALA A 90 -4.82 -14.90 0.20
CA ALA A 90 -3.64 -15.68 -0.15
C ALA A 90 -2.41 -14.77 -0.34
N CYS A 91 -2.56 -13.63 -1.01
CA CYS A 91 -1.49 -12.63 -1.15
C CYS A 91 -1.04 -12.08 0.21
N LEU A 92 -1.98 -11.75 1.09
CA LEU A 92 -1.68 -11.29 2.45
C LEU A 92 -0.96 -12.38 3.26
N GLY A 93 -1.46 -13.60 3.27
CA GLY A 93 -0.84 -14.73 3.98
C GLY A 93 0.57 -15.04 3.47
N TRP A 94 0.77 -15.02 2.14
CA TRP A 94 2.08 -15.18 1.51
C TRP A 94 3.06 -14.07 1.93
N SER A 95 2.58 -12.83 2.01
CA SER A 95 3.36 -11.67 2.45
C SER A 95 3.77 -11.81 3.91
N ILE A 96 2.81 -12.08 4.81
CA ILE A 96 3.04 -12.29 6.25
C ILE A 96 4.07 -13.40 6.49
N ALA A 97 3.95 -14.51 5.76
CA ALA A 97 4.88 -15.64 5.88
C ALA A 97 6.33 -15.29 5.50
N ARG A 98 6.55 -14.21 4.74
CA ARG A 98 7.86 -13.74 4.27
C ARG A 98 8.37 -12.47 4.94
N LEU A 99 7.59 -11.85 5.84
CA LEU A 99 8.04 -10.70 6.61
C LEU A 99 9.28 -11.07 7.45
N PRO A 100 10.33 -10.23 7.47
CA PRO A 100 11.49 -10.44 8.33
C PRO A 100 11.06 -10.55 9.79
N ARG A 101 11.39 -11.67 10.46
CA ARG A 101 10.98 -11.91 11.86
C ARG A 101 11.88 -12.93 12.56
N ASP A 102 12.18 -12.67 13.83
CA ASP A 102 12.84 -13.63 14.75
C ASP A 102 11.79 -14.28 15.67
N ARG A 103 10.70 -13.54 15.92
CA ARG A 103 9.56 -13.95 16.75
C ARG A 103 8.27 -13.46 16.09
N TRP A 104 7.14 -14.08 16.43
CA TRP A 104 5.82 -13.67 15.90
C TRP A 104 5.24 -12.41 16.55
N LYS A 105 5.73 -12.03 17.73
CA LYS A 105 5.21 -10.86 18.46
C LYS A 105 5.27 -9.56 17.63
N PRO A 106 6.38 -9.18 16.97
CA PRO A 106 6.40 -8.01 16.08
C PRO A 106 5.38 -8.09 14.94
N VAL A 107 5.17 -9.27 14.35
CA VAL A 107 4.18 -9.46 13.28
C VAL A 107 2.77 -9.25 13.81
N ALA A 108 2.42 -9.82 14.96
CA ALA A 108 1.12 -9.65 15.58
C ALA A 108 0.84 -8.18 15.95
N LEU A 109 1.84 -7.48 16.52
CA LEU A 109 1.73 -6.06 16.83
C LEU A 109 1.60 -5.19 15.58
N ALA A 110 2.37 -5.49 14.53
CA ALA A 110 2.29 -4.77 13.27
C ALA A 110 0.92 -4.96 12.60
N LEU A 111 0.35 -6.17 12.63
CA LEU A 111 -1.01 -6.45 12.14
C LEU A 111 -2.07 -5.71 12.97
N ALA A 112 -1.94 -5.68 14.30
CA ALA A 112 -2.82 -4.91 15.16
C ALA A 112 -2.74 -3.40 14.85
N ALA A 113 -1.53 -2.89 14.61
CA ALA A 113 -1.28 -1.50 14.28
C ALA A 113 -1.78 -1.08 12.89
N VAL A 114 -2.28 -2.01 12.06
CA VAL A 114 -2.96 -1.71 10.79
C VAL A 114 -4.30 -2.43 10.66
N ALA A 115 -4.92 -2.85 11.77
CA ALA A 115 -6.08 -3.73 11.76
C ALA A 115 -7.26 -3.18 10.95
N ALA A 116 -7.64 -1.92 11.16
CA ALA A 116 -8.73 -1.31 10.41
C ALA A 116 -8.37 -1.05 8.92
N PRO A 117 -7.20 -0.48 8.55
CA PRO A 117 -6.76 -0.43 7.15
C PRO A 117 -6.79 -1.79 6.44
N LEU A 118 -6.30 -2.83 7.12
CA LEU A 118 -6.26 -4.18 6.60
C LEU A 118 -7.67 -4.72 6.40
N HIS A 119 -8.56 -4.59 7.39
CA HIS A 119 -9.93 -5.07 7.25
C HIS A 119 -10.72 -4.26 6.21
N ARG A 120 -10.51 -2.95 6.13
CA ARG A 120 -11.12 -2.08 5.14
C ARG A 120 -10.71 -2.46 3.71
N ASN A 121 -9.48 -2.94 3.50
CA ASN A 121 -9.07 -3.48 2.21
C ASN A 121 -9.96 -4.65 1.75
N PHE A 122 -10.37 -5.54 2.67
CA PHE A 122 -11.28 -6.64 2.34
C PHE A 122 -12.73 -6.20 2.23
N GLU A 123 -13.15 -5.23 3.03
CA GLU A 123 -14.48 -4.62 2.91
C GLU A 123 -14.68 -4.01 1.53
N ASP A 124 -13.69 -3.26 1.04
CA ASP A 124 -13.73 -2.59 -0.26
C ASP A 124 -13.32 -3.52 -1.41
N LEU A 125 -12.74 -4.70 -1.12
CA LEU A 125 -12.09 -5.59 -2.09
C LEU A 125 -11.00 -4.90 -2.92
N ASN A 126 -10.16 -4.08 -2.25
CA ASN A 126 -9.10 -3.31 -2.90
C ASN A 126 -7.84 -4.16 -3.21
N LEU A 127 -7.00 -3.65 -4.12
CA LEU A 127 -5.76 -4.27 -4.62
C LEU A 127 -4.59 -4.27 -3.63
N ASN A 128 -4.67 -3.59 -2.48
CA ASN A 128 -3.46 -3.34 -1.68
C ASN A 128 -2.82 -4.61 -1.12
N ALA A 129 -3.57 -5.70 -0.90
CA ALA A 129 -2.99 -6.99 -0.52
C ALA A 129 -2.11 -7.59 -1.64
N VAL A 130 -2.52 -7.42 -2.90
CA VAL A 130 -1.73 -7.82 -4.08
C VAL A 130 -0.48 -6.94 -4.20
N LEU A 131 -0.63 -5.62 -4.05
CA LEU A 131 0.50 -4.68 -4.11
C LEU A 131 1.51 -4.91 -2.98
N LEU A 132 1.05 -5.27 -1.78
CA LEU A 132 1.92 -5.66 -0.67
C LEU A 132 2.72 -6.93 -1.01
N ALA A 133 2.08 -7.92 -1.64
CA ALA A 133 2.78 -9.13 -2.08
C ALA A 133 3.85 -8.81 -3.14
N LEU A 134 3.57 -7.90 -4.07
CA LEU A 134 4.56 -7.42 -5.05
C LEU A 134 5.73 -6.68 -4.39
N LEU A 135 5.47 -5.84 -3.37
CA LEU A 135 6.54 -5.21 -2.57
C LEU A 135 7.41 -6.28 -1.90
N VAL A 136 6.81 -7.27 -1.25
CA VAL A 136 7.56 -8.32 -0.54
C VAL A 136 8.34 -9.20 -1.51
N ALA A 137 7.78 -9.49 -2.69
CA ALA A 137 8.49 -10.21 -3.76
C ALA A 137 9.68 -9.42 -4.28
N ALA A 138 9.50 -8.11 -4.54
CA ALA A 138 10.57 -7.20 -4.95
C ALA A 138 11.70 -7.14 -3.91
N ALA A 139 11.36 -6.96 -2.63
CA ALA A 139 12.34 -6.95 -1.54
C ALA A 139 13.11 -8.28 -1.47
N CYS A 140 12.40 -9.40 -1.53
CA CYS A 140 13.00 -10.74 -1.52
C CYS A 140 13.94 -11.00 -2.71
N ASP A 141 13.62 -10.47 -3.89
CA ASP A 141 14.44 -10.64 -5.08
C ASP A 141 15.63 -9.68 -5.09
N LEU A 142 15.47 -8.42 -4.65
CA LEU A 142 16.58 -7.48 -4.46
C LEU A 142 17.58 -7.99 -3.42
N GLY A 143 17.12 -8.44 -2.26
CA GLY A 143 17.99 -8.99 -1.20
C GLY A 143 18.77 -10.24 -1.63
N ARG A 144 18.34 -10.91 -2.72
CA ARG A 144 19.03 -12.06 -3.32
C ARG A 144 19.82 -11.70 -4.60
N GLY A 145 19.98 -10.42 -4.92
CA GLY A 145 20.67 -9.96 -6.13
C GLY A 145 19.92 -10.24 -7.44
N ARG A 146 18.65 -10.63 -7.39
CA ARG A 146 17.82 -10.94 -8.57
C ARG A 146 17.14 -9.68 -9.11
N GLU A 147 17.94 -8.69 -9.46
CA GLU A 147 17.50 -7.34 -9.82
C GLU A 147 16.42 -7.31 -10.90
N GLY A 148 16.54 -8.14 -11.95
CA GLY A 148 15.57 -8.13 -13.04
C GLY A 148 14.17 -8.58 -12.62
N ARG A 149 14.07 -9.58 -11.74
CA ARG A 149 12.78 -10.02 -11.21
C ARG A 149 12.18 -8.96 -10.27
N ALA A 150 13.02 -8.35 -9.44
CA ALA A 150 12.57 -7.26 -8.59
C ALA A 150 12.03 -6.06 -9.39
N GLY A 151 12.73 -5.69 -10.46
CA GLY A 151 12.27 -4.70 -11.43
C GLY A 151 10.89 -5.05 -11.98
N ALA A 152 10.68 -6.30 -12.43
CA ALA A 152 9.39 -6.75 -12.95
C ALA A 152 8.26 -6.66 -11.89
N TRP A 153 8.50 -7.04 -10.63
CA TRP A 153 7.51 -6.91 -9.56
C TRP A 153 7.13 -5.45 -9.28
N ILE A 154 8.13 -4.56 -9.23
CA ILE A 154 7.91 -3.12 -9.04
C ILE A 154 7.16 -2.53 -10.23
N GLY A 155 7.53 -2.89 -11.46
CA GLY A 155 6.84 -2.46 -12.68
C GLY A 155 5.38 -2.91 -12.73
N ALA A 156 5.12 -4.17 -12.37
CA ALA A 156 3.75 -4.69 -12.27
C ALA A 156 2.92 -3.95 -11.20
N ALA A 157 3.52 -3.61 -10.05
CA ALA A 157 2.84 -2.84 -9.02
C ALA A 157 2.49 -1.42 -9.53
N ALA A 158 3.41 -0.77 -10.24
CA ALA A 158 3.21 0.55 -10.85
C ALA A 158 2.16 0.55 -11.98
N ALA A 159 1.99 -0.58 -12.69
CA ALA A 159 0.94 -0.73 -13.68
C ALA A 159 -0.44 -1.02 -13.06
N LEU A 160 -0.50 -1.67 -11.90
CA LEU A 160 -1.76 -1.93 -11.18
C LEU A 160 -2.30 -0.69 -10.45
N LYS A 161 -1.41 0.20 -10.00
CA LYS A 161 -1.75 1.42 -9.26
C LYS A 161 -0.63 2.44 -9.44
N VAL A 162 -0.95 3.73 -9.37
CA VAL A 162 0.03 4.77 -9.71
C VAL A 162 1.06 5.02 -8.59
N PHE A 163 0.67 5.00 -7.32
CA PHE A 163 1.59 5.37 -6.22
C PHE A 163 2.88 4.51 -6.13
N PRO A 164 2.91 3.20 -6.45
CA PRO A 164 4.13 2.40 -6.52
C PRO A 164 5.20 2.86 -7.52
N VAL A 165 4.90 3.80 -8.44
CA VAL A 165 5.90 4.40 -9.35
C VAL A 165 7.10 4.98 -8.57
N VAL A 166 6.90 5.43 -7.33
CA VAL A 166 7.99 5.94 -6.47
C VAL A 166 9.06 4.86 -6.18
N TRP A 167 8.73 3.57 -6.22
CA TRP A 167 9.74 2.50 -6.10
C TRP A 167 10.70 2.46 -7.30
N LEU A 168 10.28 2.88 -8.50
CA LEU A 168 11.20 3.03 -9.64
C LEU A 168 12.20 4.16 -9.37
N LEU A 169 11.75 5.29 -8.80
CA LEU A 169 12.65 6.37 -8.39
C LEU A 169 13.64 5.91 -7.32
N TYR A 170 13.20 5.05 -6.40
CA TYR A 170 14.08 4.40 -5.44
C TYR A 170 15.16 3.52 -6.10
N LEU A 171 14.80 2.72 -7.12
CA LEU A 171 15.78 1.93 -7.86
C LEU A 171 16.84 2.82 -8.53
N ALA A 172 16.42 3.97 -9.09
CA ALA A 172 17.35 4.96 -9.64
C ALA A 172 18.26 5.55 -8.56
N TYR A 173 17.70 5.94 -7.41
CA TYR A 173 18.44 6.46 -6.25
C TYR A 173 19.50 5.47 -5.74
N ARG A 174 19.17 4.18 -5.71
CA ARG A 174 20.10 3.09 -5.34
C ARG A 174 20.96 2.58 -6.50
N ARG A 175 20.81 3.15 -7.70
CA ARG A 175 21.54 2.78 -8.92
C ARG A 175 21.33 1.32 -9.37
N HIS A 176 20.17 0.74 -9.03
CA HIS A 176 19.74 -0.56 -9.57
C HIS A 176 19.21 -0.40 -10.99
N TRP A 177 20.08 0.04 -11.92
CA TRP A 177 19.69 0.44 -13.27
C TRP A 177 19.05 -0.68 -14.08
N ARG A 178 19.50 -1.93 -13.89
CA ARG A 178 18.89 -3.10 -14.54
C ARG A 178 17.46 -3.32 -14.05
N ALA A 179 17.23 -3.28 -12.74
CA ALA A 179 15.90 -3.38 -12.16
C ALA A 179 15.01 -2.22 -12.63
N LEU A 180 15.55 -1.00 -12.69
CA LEU A 180 14.83 0.19 -13.16
C LEU A 180 14.37 0.03 -14.62
N ALA A 181 15.28 -0.33 -15.52
CA ALA A 181 14.97 -0.50 -16.95
C ALA A 181 13.88 -1.56 -17.16
N ILE A 182 14.01 -2.72 -16.49
CA ILE A 182 13.00 -3.78 -16.55
C ILE A 182 11.68 -3.32 -15.93
N GLY A 183 11.73 -2.61 -14.79
CA GLY A 183 10.54 -2.09 -14.12
C GLY A 183 9.78 -1.08 -14.98
N ILE A 184 10.47 -0.16 -15.66
CA ILE A 184 9.87 0.78 -16.61
C ILE A 184 9.26 0.01 -17.79
N ALA A 185 10.00 -0.94 -18.37
CA ALA A 185 9.51 -1.73 -19.50
C ALA A 185 8.25 -2.54 -19.15
N VAL A 186 8.24 -3.18 -17.97
CA VAL A 186 7.08 -3.95 -17.48
C VAL A 186 5.92 -3.01 -17.15
N ALA A 187 6.16 -1.88 -16.48
CA ALA A 187 5.10 -0.92 -16.17
C ALA A 187 4.45 -0.37 -17.44
N ALA A 188 5.25 0.07 -18.41
CA ALA A 188 4.77 0.58 -19.69
C ALA A 188 4.05 -0.51 -20.49
N GLY A 189 4.67 -1.69 -20.64
CA GLY A 189 4.10 -2.81 -21.38
C GLY A 189 2.75 -3.25 -20.82
N LEU A 190 2.65 -3.44 -19.50
CA LEU A 190 1.40 -3.86 -18.86
C LEU A 190 0.33 -2.77 -18.81
N SER A 191 0.71 -1.49 -18.78
CA SER A 191 -0.26 -0.38 -18.83
C SER A 191 -0.81 -0.17 -20.24
N LEU A 192 0.02 -0.34 -21.27
CA LEU A 192 -0.36 -0.12 -22.67
C LEU A 192 -1.02 -1.34 -23.32
N ALA A 193 -0.59 -2.56 -22.99
CA ALA A 193 -1.09 -3.79 -23.62
C ALA A 193 -2.63 -3.92 -23.59
N PRO A 194 -3.36 -3.61 -22.50
CA PRO A 194 -4.82 -3.68 -22.50
C PRO A 194 -5.46 -2.68 -23.46
N LEU A 195 -4.81 -1.55 -23.74
CA LEU A 195 -5.34 -0.49 -24.59
C LEU A 195 -5.09 -0.74 -26.07
N LEU A 196 -4.14 -1.61 -26.43
CA LEU A 196 -3.85 -1.95 -27.84
C LEU A 196 -5.04 -2.57 -28.58
N ARG A 197 -6.04 -3.09 -27.84
CA ARG A 197 -7.32 -3.54 -28.41
C ARG A 197 -8.03 -2.45 -29.23
N TYR A 198 -7.80 -1.18 -28.91
CA TYR A 198 -8.36 -0.02 -29.62
C TYR A 198 -7.52 0.45 -30.81
N GLY A 199 -6.44 -0.27 -31.15
CA GLY A 199 -5.43 0.20 -32.11
C GLY A 199 -4.53 1.29 -31.50
N VAL A 200 -3.47 1.68 -32.21
CA VAL A 200 -2.51 2.68 -31.72
C VAL A 200 -3.15 4.06 -31.46
N PRO A 201 -3.98 4.61 -32.37
CA PRO A 201 -4.67 5.88 -32.11
C PRO A 201 -5.63 5.80 -30.92
N GLY A 202 -6.46 4.74 -30.87
CA GLY A 202 -7.42 4.58 -29.77
C GLY A 202 -6.75 4.32 -28.42
N ALA A 203 -5.57 3.68 -28.40
CA ALA A 203 -4.78 3.54 -27.18
C ALA A 203 -4.25 4.89 -26.69
N PHE A 204 -3.81 5.77 -27.61
CA PHE A 204 -3.38 7.12 -27.27
C PHE A 204 -4.56 7.93 -26.69
N ASP A 205 -5.70 7.91 -27.36
CA ASP A 205 -6.92 8.59 -26.89
C ASP A 205 -7.33 8.08 -25.51
N ALA A 206 -7.32 6.76 -25.28
CA ALA A 206 -7.65 6.18 -23.99
C ALA A 206 -6.68 6.60 -22.86
N VAL A 207 -5.39 6.79 -23.16
CA VAL A 207 -4.44 7.31 -22.17
C VAL A 207 -4.74 8.78 -21.86
N CYS A 208 -5.00 9.60 -22.88
CA CYS A 208 -5.38 11.00 -22.69
C CYS A 208 -6.66 11.13 -21.85
N ASP A 209 -7.67 10.35 -22.19
CA ASP A 209 -8.94 10.28 -21.45
C ASP A 209 -8.73 9.81 -20.02
N TRP A 210 -7.92 8.79 -19.78
CA TRP A 210 -7.60 8.32 -18.44
C TRP A 210 -6.95 9.43 -17.61
N LEU A 211 -5.98 10.16 -18.17
CA LEU A 211 -5.32 11.27 -17.47
C LEU A 211 -6.30 12.41 -17.18
N ALA A 212 -7.15 12.77 -18.14
CA ALA A 212 -8.15 13.83 -17.98
C ALA A 212 -9.20 13.47 -16.92
N ASN A 213 -9.66 12.22 -16.92
CA ASN A 213 -10.75 11.75 -16.05
C ASN A 213 -10.27 11.13 -14.71
N SER A 214 -8.96 11.05 -14.48
CA SER A 214 -8.37 10.57 -13.21
C SER A 214 -7.85 11.69 -12.31
N SER A 215 -8.00 12.97 -12.71
CA SER A 215 -7.60 14.09 -11.87
C SER A 215 -8.34 14.08 -10.53
N PRO A 216 -7.66 14.28 -9.38
CA PRO A 216 -8.31 14.37 -8.08
C PRO A 216 -9.35 15.50 -8.07
N VAL A 217 -10.63 15.13 -7.98
CA VAL A 217 -11.75 16.08 -7.92
C VAL A 217 -11.93 16.55 -6.48
N ALA A 218 -12.53 17.71 -6.23
CA ALA A 218 -12.74 18.25 -4.88
C ALA A 218 -13.33 17.23 -3.86
N TRP A 219 -14.20 16.31 -4.29
CA TRP A 219 -14.78 15.27 -3.44
C TRP A 219 -13.75 14.26 -2.90
N THR A 220 -12.59 14.12 -3.55
CA THR A 220 -11.51 13.24 -3.07
C THR A 220 -10.82 13.81 -1.84
N GLN A 221 -11.00 15.10 -1.50
CA GLN A 221 -10.40 15.73 -0.32
C GLN A 221 -11.26 15.58 0.95
N GLY A 222 -12.26 14.69 0.94
CA GLY A 222 -13.16 14.44 2.07
C GLY A 222 -13.14 12.98 2.58
N GLY A 223 -14.00 12.70 3.56
CA GLY A 223 -14.21 11.35 4.09
C GLY A 223 -12.92 10.70 4.61
N SER A 224 -12.69 9.45 4.22
CA SER A 224 -11.57 8.64 4.70
C SER A 224 -10.26 8.86 3.94
N ASN A 225 -10.14 9.91 3.11
CA ASN A 225 -8.84 10.25 2.51
C ASN A 225 -7.93 10.84 3.59
N GLN A 226 -6.69 10.34 3.65
CA GLN A 226 -5.68 10.66 4.65
C GLN A 226 -4.33 11.00 3.96
N SER A 227 -4.36 11.51 2.73
CA SER A 227 -3.16 12.00 2.03
C SER A 227 -2.62 13.31 2.64
N LEU A 228 -1.36 13.64 2.34
CA LEU A 228 -0.81 14.97 2.66
C LEU A 228 -1.56 16.09 1.95
N SER A 229 -2.03 15.86 0.72
CA SER A 229 -2.94 16.77 0.02
C SER A 229 -4.22 17.05 0.81
N THR A 230 -4.82 16.01 1.41
CA THR A 230 -6.03 16.18 2.21
C THR A 230 -5.72 16.87 3.54
N LEU A 231 -4.60 16.55 4.17
CA LEU A 231 -4.13 17.26 5.37
C LEU A 231 -3.93 18.75 5.09
N ALA A 232 -3.25 19.11 4.00
CA ALA A 232 -3.04 20.49 3.61
C ALA A 232 -4.37 21.23 3.40
N THR A 233 -5.34 20.58 2.76
CA THR A 233 -6.69 21.12 2.55
C THR A 233 -7.42 21.36 3.88
N ARG A 234 -7.37 20.39 4.81
CA ARG A 234 -7.98 20.48 6.16
C ARG A 234 -7.32 21.54 7.05
N LEU A 235 -6.05 21.81 6.83
CA LEU A 235 -5.30 22.88 7.51
C LEU A 235 -5.42 24.23 6.80
N HIS A 236 -6.21 24.33 5.72
CA HIS A 236 -6.37 25.53 4.90
C HIS A 236 -5.04 26.09 4.37
N LEU A 237 -4.08 25.22 4.07
CA LEU A 237 -2.78 25.61 3.54
C LEU A 237 -2.87 25.92 2.03
N PRO A 238 -2.18 26.98 1.55
CA PRO A 238 -2.03 27.20 0.12
C PRO A 238 -1.15 26.10 -0.51
N GLY A 239 -1.06 26.06 -1.85
CA GLY A 239 -0.25 25.07 -2.56
C GLY A 239 1.22 25.01 -2.12
N ALA A 240 1.80 26.15 -1.72
CA ALA A 240 3.15 26.19 -1.14
C ALA A 240 3.26 25.41 0.18
N GLY A 241 2.22 25.41 1.02
CA GLY A 241 2.18 24.64 2.26
C GLY A 241 2.13 23.13 2.01
N LEU A 242 1.39 22.68 0.98
CA LEU A 242 1.44 21.28 0.54
C LEU A 242 2.85 20.90 0.06
N ALA A 243 3.48 21.74 -0.77
CA ALA A 243 4.84 21.49 -1.24
C ALA A 243 5.84 21.34 -0.07
N VAL A 244 5.71 22.16 0.99
CA VAL A 244 6.53 22.02 2.21
C VAL A 244 6.27 20.69 2.92
N LEU A 245 5.01 20.26 3.06
CA LEU A 245 4.67 18.96 3.65
C LEU A 245 5.23 17.79 2.84
N ASP A 246 5.14 17.84 1.52
CA ASP A 246 5.67 16.82 0.62
C ASP A 246 7.20 16.75 0.70
N ILE A 247 7.89 17.90 0.65
CA ILE A 247 9.34 17.98 0.82
C ILE A 247 9.76 17.44 2.18
N ALA A 248 9.05 17.80 3.26
CA ALA A 248 9.34 17.29 4.60
C ALA A 248 9.17 15.77 4.69
N CYS A 249 8.10 15.22 4.08
CA CYS A 249 7.86 13.78 4.03
C CYS A 249 8.95 13.05 3.22
N ILE A 250 9.36 13.59 2.06
CA ILE A 250 10.46 13.06 1.25
C ILE A 250 11.77 13.11 2.03
N ALA A 251 12.09 14.24 2.65
CA ALA A 251 13.29 14.41 3.47
C ALA A 251 13.33 13.38 4.61
N LEU A 252 12.21 13.18 5.29
CA LEU A 252 12.07 12.17 6.34
C LEU A 252 12.32 10.75 5.82
N GLY A 253 11.75 10.43 4.65
CA GLY A 253 12.03 9.18 3.93
C GLY A 253 13.52 9.02 3.61
N VAL A 254 14.17 10.06 3.10
CA VAL A 254 15.62 10.04 2.80
C VAL A 254 16.46 9.83 4.06
N VAL A 255 16.13 10.47 5.18
CA VAL A 255 16.81 10.23 6.47
C VAL A 255 16.64 8.75 6.89
N ALA A 256 15.43 8.21 6.82
CA ALA A 256 15.16 6.79 7.07
C ALA A 256 15.86 5.84 6.07
N LEU A 257 16.12 6.28 4.84
CA LEU A 257 16.90 5.51 3.87
C LEU A 257 18.40 5.53 4.18
N ARG A 258 18.93 6.62 4.75
CA ARG A 258 20.37 6.79 5.04
C ARG A 258 20.81 6.19 6.37
N ARG A 259 19.89 5.85 7.27
CA ARG A 259 20.27 5.18 8.53
C ARG A 259 20.84 3.78 8.29
N PRO A 260 21.67 3.26 9.20
CA PRO A 260 22.04 1.85 9.23
C PRO A 260 20.80 0.95 9.30
N LYS A 261 20.81 -0.15 8.55
CA LYS A 261 19.73 -1.13 8.51
C LYS A 261 19.95 -2.20 9.56
N VAL A 262 18.86 -2.64 10.18
CA VAL A 262 18.88 -3.60 11.30
C VAL A 262 18.39 -4.98 10.83
N THR A 263 17.75 -5.03 9.67
CA THR A 263 17.20 -6.21 9.01
C THR A 263 17.64 -6.23 7.54
N ASP A 264 16.89 -6.93 6.67
CA ASP A 264 17.13 -6.93 5.23
C ASP A 264 16.99 -5.51 4.66
N ALA A 265 18.09 -4.97 4.13
CA ALA A 265 18.15 -3.59 3.67
C ALA A 265 17.11 -3.29 2.58
N ALA A 266 16.91 -4.21 1.63
CA ALA A 266 15.95 -4.02 0.54
C ALA A 266 14.51 -3.95 1.06
N PHE A 267 14.13 -4.83 2.00
CA PHE A 267 12.83 -4.78 2.65
C PHE A 267 12.60 -3.47 3.40
N GLU A 268 13.56 -3.04 4.24
CA GLU A 268 13.39 -1.80 5.01
C GLU A 268 13.21 -0.58 4.11
N GLU A 269 13.99 -0.50 3.05
CA GLU A 269 13.98 0.65 2.15
C GLU A 269 12.71 0.69 1.31
N LEU A 270 12.27 -0.44 0.74
CA LEU A 270 11.01 -0.51 0.01
C LEU A 270 9.80 -0.27 0.92
N ALA A 271 9.85 -0.70 2.19
CA ALA A 271 8.82 -0.42 3.18
C ALA A 271 8.67 1.10 3.42
N VAL A 272 9.79 1.78 3.69
CA VAL A 272 9.82 3.24 3.91
C VAL A 272 9.32 3.97 2.67
N VAL A 273 9.84 3.63 1.48
CA VAL A 273 9.43 4.26 0.23
C VAL A 273 7.95 3.99 -0.06
N GLY A 274 7.44 2.80 0.26
CA GLY A 274 6.03 2.46 0.10
C GLY A 274 5.11 3.32 0.97
N LEU A 275 5.48 3.55 2.24
CA LEU A 275 4.69 4.43 3.12
C LEU A 275 4.78 5.90 2.71
N VAL A 276 5.96 6.37 2.28
CA VAL A 276 6.14 7.71 1.71
C VAL A 276 5.26 7.88 0.46
N ALA A 277 5.23 6.89 -0.43
CA ALA A 277 4.39 6.92 -1.63
C ALA A 277 2.90 6.98 -1.31
N VAL A 278 2.43 6.31 -0.25
CA VAL A 278 1.05 6.44 0.23
C VAL A 278 0.76 7.86 0.73
N LEU A 279 1.66 8.46 1.50
CA LEU A 279 1.47 9.81 2.05
C LEU A 279 1.45 10.90 0.97
N LEU A 280 2.35 10.79 -0.02
CA LEU A 280 2.46 11.70 -1.16
C LEU A 280 1.39 11.49 -2.22
N SER A 281 0.69 10.35 -2.21
CA SER A 281 -0.40 10.10 -3.15
C SER A 281 -1.47 11.17 -2.98
N PRO A 282 -2.04 11.76 -4.05
CA PRO A 282 -3.13 12.73 -3.91
C PRO A 282 -4.34 12.10 -3.19
N ILE A 283 -4.50 10.78 -3.33
CA ILE A 283 -5.58 10.01 -2.72
C ILE A 283 -4.98 8.83 -1.95
N ALA A 284 -5.22 8.82 -0.64
CA ALA A 284 -4.79 7.79 0.28
C ALA A 284 -5.95 7.43 1.22
N TRP A 285 -6.91 6.66 0.71
CA TRP A 285 -7.96 6.07 1.53
C TRP A 285 -7.37 5.24 2.66
N VAL A 286 -8.07 5.09 3.77
CA VAL A 286 -7.60 4.35 4.96
C VAL A 286 -6.99 2.98 4.62
N HIS A 287 -7.56 2.23 3.67
CA HIS A 287 -7.02 0.92 3.28
C HIS A 287 -5.62 0.98 2.63
N TYR A 288 -5.12 2.15 2.18
CA TYR A 288 -3.75 2.35 1.69
C TYR A 288 -2.72 2.25 2.83
N PHE A 289 -3.12 2.56 4.06
CA PHE A 289 -2.26 2.47 5.23
C PHE A 289 -1.94 1.02 5.64
N LEU A 290 -2.43 0.01 4.91
CA LEU A 290 -1.86 -1.33 4.92
C LEU A 290 -0.34 -1.32 4.65
N PHE A 291 0.16 -0.35 3.88
CA PHE A 291 1.61 -0.15 3.65
C PHE A 291 2.38 0.37 4.87
N ALA A 292 1.72 0.74 5.96
CA ALA A 292 2.39 0.94 7.25
C ALA A 292 2.84 -0.40 7.88
N LEU A 293 2.23 -1.54 7.51
CA LEU A 293 2.57 -2.87 8.03
C LEU A 293 4.07 -3.19 7.91
N PRO A 294 4.70 -3.11 6.72
CA PRO A 294 6.12 -3.40 6.63
C PRO A 294 6.98 -2.39 7.41
N VAL A 295 6.58 -1.12 7.51
CA VAL A 295 7.28 -0.12 8.33
C VAL A 295 7.17 -0.43 9.84
N TRP A 296 6.02 -0.94 10.30
CA TRP A 296 5.86 -1.45 11.66
C TRP A 296 6.79 -2.61 11.97
N ILE A 297 6.96 -3.55 11.03
CA ILE A 297 7.93 -4.65 11.17
C ILE A 297 9.35 -4.10 11.37
N VAL A 298 9.73 -3.08 10.61
CA VAL A 298 11.02 -2.41 10.78
C VAL A 298 11.11 -1.73 12.14
N ALA A 299 10.11 -0.94 12.50
CA ALA A 299 10.13 -0.12 13.71
C ALA A 299 10.21 -0.96 15.00
N LEU A 300 9.47 -2.07 15.06
CA LEU A 300 9.44 -2.99 16.21
C LEU A 300 10.71 -3.83 16.38
N ARG A 301 11.64 -3.74 15.42
CA ARG A 301 12.94 -4.43 15.44
C ARG A 301 14.10 -3.48 15.67
N LEU A 302 13.83 -2.17 15.79
CA LEU A 302 14.85 -1.19 16.10
C LEU A 302 15.33 -1.38 17.56
N PRO A 303 16.64 -1.19 17.82
CA PRO A 303 17.19 -1.28 19.18
C PRO A 303 16.54 -0.27 20.13
N SER A 304 16.09 -0.72 21.30
CA SER A 304 15.33 0.11 22.24
C SER A 304 16.15 0.69 23.40
N HIS A 305 17.47 0.47 23.44
CA HIS A 305 18.24 0.52 24.70
C HIS A 305 18.48 1.93 25.29
N ASP A 306 18.61 2.99 24.49
CA ASP A 306 19.14 4.26 25.03
C ASP A 306 18.12 5.39 25.27
N ARG A 307 16.84 5.25 24.86
CA ARG A 307 15.77 6.25 25.09
C ARG A 307 14.37 5.62 25.20
N ALA A 308 14.29 4.42 25.77
CA ALA A 308 13.15 3.49 25.65
C ALA A 308 11.74 4.10 25.84
N ARG A 309 11.55 5.08 26.75
CA ARG A 309 10.21 5.59 27.10
C ARG A 309 9.59 6.49 26.03
N GLY A 310 10.32 7.49 25.54
CA GLY A 310 9.81 8.43 24.53
C GLY A 310 9.51 7.73 23.20
N TRP A 311 10.38 6.81 22.78
CA TRP A 311 10.23 6.01 21.58
C TRP A 311 9.09 5.01 21.68
N SER A 312 8.96 4.31 22.81
CA SER A 312 7.84 3.41 23.04
C SER A 312 6.51 4.17 23.09
N PHE A 313 6.50 5.38 23.65
CA PHE A 313 5.31 6.23 23.64
C PHE A 313 4.96 6.73 22.24
N ALA A 314 5.95 7.16 21.44
CA ALA A 314 5.74 7.52 20.05
C ALA A 314 5.19 6.35 19.22
N LEU A 315 5.74 5.14 19.40
CA LEU A 315 5.21 3.92 18.78
C LEU A 315 3.80 3.59 19.29
N LEU A 316 3.49 3.80 20.58
CA LEU A 316 2.14 3.59 21.08
C LEU A 316 1.15 4.54 20.40
N LEU A 317 1.47 5.84 20.33
CA LEU A 317 0.63 6.84 19.69
C LEU A 317 0.46 6.57 18.19
N ALA A 318 1.55 6.24 17.49
CA ALA A 318 1.49 5.85 16.09
C ALA A 318 0.62 4.60 15.90
N GLY A 319 0.74 3.60 16.79
CA GLY A 319 -0.04 2.37 16.73
C GLY A 319 -1.52 2.60 16.96
N VAL A 320 -1.88 3.43 17.95
CA VAL A 320 -3.27 3.86 18.18
C VAL A 320 -3.82 4.58 16.95
N ALA A 321 -3.04 5.50 16.37
CA ALA A 321 -3.44 6.28 15.21
C ALA A 321 -3.63 5.42 13.95
N THR A 322 -2.70 4.52 13.62
CA THR A 322 -2.75 3.72 12.39
C THR A 322 -3.58 2.45 12.50
N SER A 323 -3.82 1.93 13.72
CA SER A 323 -4.65 0.73 13.91
C SER A 323 -6.10 0.95 13.51
N GLY A 324 -6.56 2.20 13.58
CA GLY A 324 -7.95 2.58 13.41
C GLY A 324 -8.85 2.22 14.58
N ILE A 325 -8.29 1.91 15.75
CA ILE A 325 -9.09 1.68 16.96
C ILE A 325 -9.99 2.88 17.28
N ALA A 326 -9.57 4.11 16.95
CA ALA A 326 -10.39 5.31 17.13
C ALA A 326 -11.55 5.43 16.11
N THR A 327 -11.59 4.58 15.08
CA THR A 327 -12.55 4.68 13.96
C THR A 327 -13.65 3.61 13.96
N VAL A 328 -13.62 2.67 14.91
CA VAL A 328 -14.57 1.53 14.98
C VAL A 328 -15.74 1.76 15.94
N TRP A 329 -15.82 2.95 16.57
CA TRP A 329 -16.84 3.29 17.56
C TRP A 329 -18.04 4.00 16.91
N SER A 330 -18.37 5.23 17.34
CA SER A 330 -19.45 6.02 16.74
C SER A 330 -19.05 6.59 15.38
N LEU A 331 -20.05 6.81 14.52
CA LEU A 331 -19.87 7.50 13.23
C LEU A 331 -19.29 8.90 13.43
N SER A 332 -19.76 9.64 14.44
CA SER A 332 -19.26 10.98 14.77
C SER A 332 -17.78 10.98 15.15
N LEU A 333 -17.33 10.03 15.97
CA LEU A 333 -15.92 9.92 16.34
C LEU A 333 -15.07 9.56 15.13
N ARG A 334 -15.54 8.60 14.33
CA ARG A 334 -14.86 8.21 13.09
C ARG A 334 -14.67 9.38 12.15
N ASP A 335 -15.72 10.16 11.91
CA ASP A 335 -15.68 11.29 10.99
C ASP A 335 -14.79 12.41 11.55
N ALA A 336 -14.83 12.66 12.87
CA ALA A 336 -13.91 13.60 13.53
C ALA A 336 -12.44 13.16 13.39
N VAL A 337 -12.15 11.89 13.65
CA VAL A 337 -10.81 11.30 13.52
C VAL A 337 -10.29 11.37 12.08
N PHE A 338 -11.15 11.10 11.09
CA PHE A 338 -10.79 11.28 9.69
C PHE A 338 -10.52 12.74 9.36
N ASN A 339 -11.35 13.68 9.83
CA ASN A 339 -11.16 15.12 9.61
C ASN A 339 -9.88 15.67 10.28
N LEU A 340 -9.35 15.00 11.30
CA LEU A 340 -8.06 15.32 11.91
C LEU A 340 -6.85 14.70 11.18
N SER A 341 -7.07 13.95 10.11
CA SER A 341 -6.00 13.23 9.39
C SER A 341 -5.18 12.29 10.30
N LEU A 342 -5.84 11.61 11.24
CA LEU A 342 -5.15 10.82 12.28
C LEU A 342 -4.19 9.77 11.70
N TYR A 343 -4.55 9.13 10.59
CA TYR A 343 -3.67 8.13 9.95
C TYR A 343 -2.42 8.77 9.35
N THR A 344 -2.55 9.97 8.75
CA THR A 344 -1.42 10.75 8.24
C THR A 344 -0.44 11.07 9.36
N TRP A 345 -0.92 11.60 10.49
CA TRP A 345 -0.08 11.92 11.65
C TRP A 345 0.56 10.67 12.26
N GLY A 346 -0.19 9.58 12.40
CA GLY A 346 0.33 8.31 12.89
C GLY A 346 1.44 7.73 12.00
N ALA A 347 1.27 7.80 10.68
CA ALA A 347 2.27 7.34 9.71
C ALA A 347 3.52 8.25 9.68
N LEU A 348 3.37 9.57 9.78
CA LEU A 348 4.49 10.50 9.91
C LEU A 348 5.26 10.27 11.21
N LEU A 349 4.58 9.99 12.32
CA LEU A 349 5.20 9.63 13.59
C LEU A 349 5.94 8.30 13.50
N LEU A 350 5.35 7.28 12.87
CA LEU A 350 6.01 6.01 12.59
C LEU A 350 7.26 6.17 11.72
N LEU A 351 7.18 6.95 10.64
CA LEU A 351 8.33 7.28 9.79
C LEU A 351 9.41 8.05 10.57
N SER A 352 9.01 9.00 11.41
CA SER A 352 9.92 9.73 12.29
C SER A 352 10.64 8.79 13.24
N VAL A 353 9.92 7.79 13.75
CA VAL A 353 10.53 6.78 14.58
C VAL A 353 11.59 6.00 13.77
N VAL A 354 11.21 5.53 12.58
CA VAL A 354 12.17 4.80 11.74
C VAL A 354 13.35 5.67 11.29
N ALA A 355 13.16 6.97 11.07
CA ALA A 355 14.20 7.88 10.59
C ALA A 355 15.26 8.21 11.65
N PHE A 356 14.84 8.48 12.89
CA PHE A 356 15.71 9.00 13.94
C PHE A 356 16.07 7.97 15.02
N ALA A 357 15.81 6.69 14.76
CA ALA A 357 16.14 5.59 15.65
C ALA A 357 17.63 5.66 16.06
N PRO A 358 17.97 5.49 17.35
CA PRO A 358 19.35 5.53 17.81
C PRO A 358 20.24 4.53 17.06
N ARG A 359 21.43 4.97 16.66
CA ARG A 359 22.46 4.05 16.13
C ARG A 359 22.94 3.18 17.29
N THR A 360 22.99 1.87 17.11
CA THR A 360 23.80 1.02 17.99
C THR A 360 25.25 1.47 17.86
N ARG A 361 25.84 1.93 18.97
CA ARG A 361 27.30 2.03 19.03
C ARG A 361 27.84 0.60 18.86
N PRO A 362 28.83 0.35 17.98
CA PRO A 362 29.54 -0.90 18.04
C PRO A 362 30.07 -1.07 19.47
N ALA A 363 29.90 -2.26 20.03
CA ALA A 363 30.52 -2.59 21.30
C ALA A 363 32.01 -2.28 21.15
N VAL A 364 32.52 -1.37 21.97
CA VAL A 364 33.96 -1.17 22.09
C VAL A 364 34.49 -2.52 22.54
N VAL A 365 35.15 -3.24 21.64
CA VAL A 365 35.93 -4.42 21.99
C VAL A 365 36.99 -3.88 22.93
N ALA A 366 36.83 -4.14 24.23
CA ALA A 366 37.88 -3.94 25.19
C ALA A 366 39.01 -4.89 24.77
N THR A 367 40.02 -4.33 24.11
CA THR A 367 41.32 -4.98 23.99
C THR A 367 41.98 -4.83 25.35
N ASP A 368 41.86 -5.88 26.17
CA ASP A 368 42.75 -6.10 27.31
C ASP A 368 44.04 -6.77 26.82
#